data_AF-I4AAC2-F1
#
_entry.id   AF-I4AAC2-F1
#
_cell.length_a   1.000
_cell.length_b   1.000
_cell.length_c   1.000
_cell.angle_alpha   90.00
_cell.angle_beta   90.00
_cell.angle_gamma   90.00
#
_symmetry.space_group_name_H-M   'P 1'
#
loop_
_entity.id
_entity.type
_entity.pdbx_description
1 polymer ?
#
loop_
_entity_poly.entity_id
_entity_poly.type
_entity_poly.pdbx_seq_one_letter_code
_entity_poly.pdbx_strand_id
1 'polypeptide(L)'
;MKKLLFYMPAIMFTLFYGIVALSGFSAISPIVAVWLLLWFISGFLLNKSYFWGSLLGALPAIHLVYMGTQETGQIFSETPIGIVVLVFYVICGYLVYRKNTKLSNKL
;
A
#
# COMPACT_ATOMS: atom_id res chain seq x y z
N MET A 1 4.62 -7.76 -15.06
CA MET A 1 4.87 -7.80 -13.60
C MET A 1 4.31 -9.10 -13.05
N LYS A 2 5.04 -9.77 -12.17
CA LYS A 2 4.50 -10.93 -11.43
C LYS A 2 3.33 -10.42 -10.58
N LYS A 3 2.18 -11.09 -10.67
CA LYS A 3 0.92 -10.67 -10.02
C LYS A 3 1.06 -10.46 -8.50
N LEU A 4 1.99 -11.19 -7.87
CA LEU A 4 2.30 -11.09 -6.45
C LEU A 4 2.92 -9.74 -6.03
N LEU A 5 3.60 -9.02 -6.94
CA LEU A 5 4.28 -7.77 -6.59
C LEU A 5 3.31 -6.72 -6.06
N PHE A 6 2.07 -6.66 -6.59
CA PHE A 6 1.07 -5.68 -6.16
C PHE A 6 0.63 -5.83 -4.70
N TYR A 7 0.90 -6.98 -4.08
CA TYR A 7 0.56 -7.26 -2.69
C TYR A 7 1.75 -7.01 -1.75
N MET A 8 2.91 -6.59 -2.27
CA MET A 8 4.13 -6.44 -1.47
C MET A 8 3.93 -5.52 -0.25
N PRO A 9 3.32 -4.31 -0.37
CA PRO A 9 3.02 -3.49 0.81
C PRO A 9 2.10 -4.22 1.81
N ALA A 10 1.01 -4.84 1.33
CA ALA A 10 0.09 -5.58 2.19
C ALA A 10 0.80 -6.68 2.99
N ILE A 11 1.63 -7.49 2.33
CA ILE A 11 2.38 -8.58 2.95
C ILE A 11 3.36 -8.04 3.99
N MET A 12 4.15 -7.01 3.64
CA MET A 12 5.15 -6.43 4.55
C MET A 12 4.52 -5.88 5.82
N PHE A 13 3.46 -5.07 5.68
CA PHE A 13 2.77 -4.49 6.84
C PHE A 13 1.99 -5.53 7.64
N THR A 14 1.44 -6.55 7.00
CA THR A 14 0.76 -7.65 7.71
C THR A 14 1.75 -8.42 8.59
N LEU A 15 2.96 -8.71 8.08
CA LEU A 15 4.01 -9.35 8.86
C LEU A 15 4.46 -8.46 10.03
N PHE A 16 4.70 -7.17 9.76
CA PHE A 16 5.11 -6.21 10.79
C PHE A 16 4.07 -6.12 11.92
N TYR A 17 2.81 -5.80 11.59
CA TYR A 17 1.76 -5.67 12.60
C TYR A 17 1.38 -7.01 13.23
N GLY A 18 1.53 -8.13 12.52
CA GLY A 18 1.34 -9.46 13.07
C GLY A 18 2.34 -9.78 14.17
N ILE A 19 3.63 -9.46 13.97
CA ILE A 19 4.66 -9.61 15.01
C ILE A 19 4.35 -8.71 16.21
N VAL A 20 3.98 -7.44 15.97
CA VAL A 20 3.62 -6.50 17.03
C VAL A 20 2.42 -7.02 17.85
N ALA A 21 1.39 -7.54 17.18
CA ALA A 21 0.21 -8.09 17.86
C ALA A 21 0.55 -9.31 18.74
N LEU A 22 1.47 -10.17 18.30
CA LEU A 22 1.92 -11.34 19.07
C LEU A 22 2.85 -10.97 20.24
N SER A 23 3.51 -9.81 20.18
CA SER A 23 4.43 -9.35 21.22
C SER A 23 3.75 -8.79 22.48
N GLY A 24 2.40 -8.81 22.54
CA GLY A 24 1.65 -8.39 23.72
C GLY A 24 1.46 -6.87 23.87
N PHE A 25 1.88 -6.08 22.87
CA PHE A 25 1.56 -4.65 22.81
C PHE A 25 0.07 -4.44 22.56
N SER A 26 -0.64 -3.85 23.52
CA SER A 26 -2.11 -3.74 23.52
C SER A 26 -2.68 -2.55 22.74
N ALA A 27 -1.84 -1.67 22.18
CA ALA A 27 -2.26 -0.39 21.60
C ALA A 27 -2.10 -0.34 20.07
N ILE A 28 -2.55 -1.36 19.34
CA ILE A 28 -2.67 -1.26 17.88
C ILE A 28 -4.00 -0.57 17.54
N SER A 29 -3.93 0.57 16.86
CA SER A 29 -5.14 1.29 16.44
C SER A 29 -5.97 0.43 15.46
N PRO A 30 -7.30 0.29 15.66
CA PRO A 30 -8.18 -0.46 14.74
C PRO A 30 -8.11 0.02 13.29
N ILE A 31 -7.72 1.28 13.06
CA ILE A 31 -7.56 1.85 11.72
C ILE A 31 -6.52 1.10 10.88
N VAL A 32 -5.53 0.47 11.52
CA VAL A 32 -4.48 -0.31 10.85
C VAL A 32 -5.08 -1.49 10.06
N ALA A 33 -6.10 -2.15 10.62
CA ALA A 33 -6.77 -3.25 9.93
C ALA A 33 -7.49 -2.77 8.65
N VAL A 34 -8.08 -1.58 8.69
CA VAL A 34 -8.72 -0.95 7.53
C VAL A 34 -7.68 -0.67 6.45
N TRP A 35 -6.53 -0.11 6.81
CA TRP A 35 -5.44 0.16 5.87
C TRP A 35 -4.85 -1.10 5.23
N LEU A 36 -4.64 -2.16 6.02
CA LEU A 36 -4.21 -3.47 5.50
C LEU A 36 -5.21 -4.02 4.48
N LEU A 37 -6.50 -3.96 4.79
CA LEU A 37 -7.57 -4.41 3.90
C LEU A 37 -7.58 -3.59 2.59
N LEU A 38 -7.39 -2.26 2.65
CA LEU A 38 -7.25 -1.42 1.46
C LEU A 38 -6.05 -1.84 0.58
N TRP A 39 -4.89 -2.15 1.17
CA TRP A 39 -3.75 -2.64 0.40
C TRP A 39 -4.00 -4.01 -0.24
N PHE A 40 -4.71 -4.91 0.43
CA PHE A 40 -5.12 -6.19 -0.17
C PHE A 40 -6.08 -6.00 -1.35
N ILE A 41 -7.10 -5.15 -1.20
CA ILE A 41 -8.06 -4.82 -2.26
C ILE A 41 -7.34 -4.16 -3.43
N SER A 42 -6.43 -3.23 -3.16
CA SER A 42 -5.60 -2.58 -4.16
C SER A 42 -4.78 -3.59 -4.97
N GLY A 43 -4.09 -4.50 -4.28
CA GLY A 43 -3.33 -5.59 -4.92
C GLY A 43 -4.21 -6.47 -5.81
N PHE A 44 -5.42 -6.80 -5.35
CA PHE A 44 -6.39 -7.58 -6.11
C PHE A 44 -6.90 -6.88 -7.37
N LEU A 45 -7.21 -5.59 -7.29
CA LEU A 45 -7.64 -4.79 -8.44
C LEU A 45 -6.51 -4.64 -9.48
N LEU A 46 -5.29 -4.36 -9.03
CA LEU A 46 -4.12 -4.25 -9.91
C LEU A 46 -3.79 -5.60 -10.59
N ASN A 47 -3.97 -6.71 -9.87
CA ASN A 47 -3.82 -8.06 -10.43
C ASN A 47 -4.84 -8.34 -11.56
N LYS A 48 -6.07 -7.84 -11.41
CA LYS A 48 -7.10 -7.86 -12.46
C LYS A 48 -6.90 -6.80 -13.55
N SER A 49 -5.78 -6.08 -13.55
CA SER A 49 -5.45 -5.01 -14.50
C SER A 49 -6.35 -3.77 -14.40
N TYR A 50 -7.03 -3.55 -13.26
CA TYR A 50 -7.74 -2.29 -13.01
C TYR A 50 -6.76 -1.26 -12.42
N PHE A 51 -6.42 -0.22 -13.20
CA PHE A 51 -5.45 0.80 -12.77
C PHE A 51 -5.95 1.60 -11.55
N TRP A 52 -7.27 1.77 -11.40
CA TRP A 52 -7.91 2.41 -10.24
C TRP A 52 -7.53 1.74 -8.91
N GLY A 53 -7.14 0.46 -8.92
CA GLY A 53 -6.60 -0.22 -7.75
C GLY A 53 -5.40 0.52 -7.13
N SER A 54 -4.60 1.21 -7.94
CA SER A 54 -3.48 2.04 -7.47
C SER A 54 -3.90 3.16 -6.51
N LEU A 55 -5.08 3.75 -6.73
CA LEU A 55 -5.55 4.85 -5.88
C LEU A 55 -5.92 4.35 -4.48
N LEU A 56 -6.51 3.16 -4.39
CA LEU A 56 -6.82 2.54 -3.10
C LEU A 56 -5.58 2.19 -2.29
N GLY A 57 -4.46 1.85 -2.95
CA GLY A 57 -3.19 1.60 -2.27
C GLY A 57 -2.44 2.87 -1.88
N ALA A 58 -2.64 3.96 -2.65
CA ALA A 58 -2.08 5.27 -2.37
C ALA A 58 -2.71 5.94 -1.14
N LEU A 59 -4.01 5.75 -0.90
CA LEU A 59 -4.71 6.33 0.27
C LEU A 59 -4.03 6.01 1.63
N PRO A 60 -3.80 4.72 2.00
CA PRO A 60 -3.06 4.38 3.21
C PRO A 60 -1.64 4.93 3.21
N ALA A 61 -0.98 5.00 2.05
CA ALA A 61 0.37 5.55 1.96
C ALA A 61 0.40 7.06 2.27
N ILE A 62 -0.57 7.83 1.74
CA ILE A 62 -0.73 9.27 2.05
C ILE A 62 -1.01 9.45 3.54
N HIS A 63 -1.90 8.64 4.11
CA HIS A 63 -2.18 8.69 5.55
C HIS A 63 -0.93 8.42 6.39
N LEU A 64 -0.10 7.45 5.98
CA LEU A 64 1.17 7.12 6.66
C LEU A 64 2.17 8.29 6.57
N VAL A 65 2.27 8.95 5.40
CA VAL A 65 3.05 10.19 5.26
C VAL A 65 2.55 11.27 6.20
N TYR A 66 1.23 11.50 6.24
CA TYR A 66 0.61 12.51 7.09
C TYR A 66 0.85 12.26 8.59
N MET A 67 0.73 11.00 9.04
CA MET A 67 1.03 10.64 10.42
C MET A 67 2.52 10.79 10.74
N GLY A 68 3.40 10.44 9.80
CA GLY A 68 4.84 10.63 9.96
C GLY A 68 5.29 12.09 10.03
N THR A 69 4.51 13.03 9.48
CA THR A 69 4.78 14.48 9.64
C THR A 69 4.31 15.06 10.96
N GLN A 70 3.52 14.32 11.74
CA GLN A 70 3.15 14.74 13.08
C GLN A 70 4.24 14.31 14.06
N GLU A 71 4.58 15.19 15.00
CA GLU A 71 5.53 14.91 16.07
C GLU A 71 4.90 13.91 17.07
N THR A 72 4.87 12.63 16.73
CA THR A 72 4.33 11.55 17.57
C THR A 72 5.30 11.11 18.67
N GLY A 73 6.47 11.74 18.79
CA GLY A 73 7.51 11.37 19.75
C GLY A 73 8.25 10.07 19.39
N GLN A 74 8.10 9.54 18.17
CA GLN A 74 8.86 8.40 17.66
C GLN A 74 10.24 8.81 17.14
N ILE A 75 11.26 8.00 17.46
CA ILE A 75 12.67 8.21 17.05
C ILE A 75 12.84 8.06 15.53
N PHE A 76 11.96 7.30 14.87
CA PHE A 76 11.94 7.10 13.43
C PHE A 76 10.71 7.76 12.83
N SER A 77 10.92 8.63 11.83
CA SER A 77 9.82 9.19 11.05
C SER A 77 9.19 8.12 10.17
N GLU A 78 7.87 8.02 10.20
CA GLU A 78 7.11 7.08 9.35
C GLU A 78 6.98 7.62 7.90
N THR A 79 7.27 8.92 7.70
CA THR A 79 7.19 9.66 6.45
C THR A 79 7.96 9.02 5.28
N PRO A 80 9.24 8.61 5.43
CA PRO A 80 10.00 8.01 4.34
C PRO A 80 9.38 6.69 3.86
N ILE A 81 8.86 5.88 4.78
CA ILE A 81 8.20 4.61 4.47
C ILE A 81 6.92 4.88 3.67
N GLY A 82 6.13 5.86 4.11
CA GLY A 82 4.91 6.27 3.41
C GLY A 82 5.19 6.74 1.97
N ILE A 83 6.25 7.54 1.78
CA ILE A 83 6.68 8.01 0.46
C ILE A 83 7.08 6.83 -0.44
N VAL A 84 7.86 5.87 0.07
CA VAL A 84 8.27 4.68 -0.70
C VAL A 84 7.04 3.88 -1.15
N VAL A 85 6.07 3.64 -0.26
CA VAL A 85 4.84 2.91 -0.59
C VAL A 85 3.97 3.70 -1.58
N LEU A 86 3.91 5.03 -1.45
CA LEU A 86 3.18 5.88 -2.36
C LEU A 86 3.74 5.80 -3.78
N VAL A 87 5.06 5.98 -3.92
CA VAL A 87 5.76 5.87 -5.21
C VAL A 87 5.57 4.48 -5.81
N PHE A 88 5.64 3.44 -4.99
CA PHE A 88 5.39 2.07 -5.42
C PHE A 88 4.01 1.90 -6.08
N TYR A 89 2.95 2.40 -5.43
CA TYR A 89 1.60 2.30 -6.00
C TYR A 89 1.45 3.14 -7.27
N VAL A 90 2.00 4.35 -7.32
CA VAL A 90 2.00 5.20 -8.52
C VAL A 90 2.65 4.48 -9.71
N ILE A 91 3.81 3.85 -9.51
CA ILE A 91 4.50 3.06 -10.55
C ILE A 91 3.64 1.87 -10.98
N CYS A 92 3.04 1.14 -10.02
CA CYS A 92 2.16 0.02 -10.33
C CYS A 92 0.95 0.46 -11.18
N GLY A 93 0.30 1.56 -10.81
CA GLY A 93 -0.80 2.17 -11.56
C GLY A 93 -0.38 2.54 -12.99
N TYR A 94 0.74 3.25 -13.14
CA TYR A 94 1.28 3.64 -14.45
C TYR A 94 1.55 2.43 -15.36
N LEU A 95 2.20 1.39 -14.84
CA LEU A 95 2.54 0.21 -15.61
C LEU A 95 1.29 -0.59 -16.03
N VAL A 96 0.28 -0.69 -15.16
CA VAL A 96 -1.02 -1.31 -15.51
C VAL A 96 -1.76 -0.48 -16.56
N TYR A 97 -1.81 0.84 -16.40
CA TYR A 97 -2.42 1.75 -17.37
C TYR A 97 -1.76 1.64 -18.76
N ARG A 98 -0.42 1.64 -18.81
CA ARG A 98 0.34 1.47 -20.06
C ARG A 98 0.09 0.11 -20.71
N LYS A 99 -0.10 -0.94 -19.92
CA LYS A 99 -0.44 -2.27 -20.44
C LYS A 99 -1.83 -2.29 -21.06
N ASN A 100 -2.81 -1.66 -20.41
CA ASN A 100 -4.20 -1.61 -20.89
C ASN A 100 -4.33 -0.81 -22.19
N THR A 101 -3.66 0.35 -22.27
CA THR A 101 -3.65 1.19 -23.48
C THR A 101 -3.00 0.47 -24.67
N LYS A 102 -1.88 -0.23 -24.45
CA LYS A 102 -1.28 -1.08 -25.50
C LYS A 102 -2.19 -2.21 -25.97
N LEU A 103 -2.98 -2.80 -25.09
CA LEU A 103 -3.95 -3.84 -25.45
C LEU A 103 -5.08 -3.26 -26.29
N SER A 104 -5.60 -2.10 -25.91
CA SER A 104 -6.65 -1.39 -26.64
C SER A 104 -6.21 -0.98 -28.05
N ASN A 105 -4.96 -0.55 -28.24
CA ASN A 105 -4.44 -0.16 -29.56
C ASN A 105 -4.10 -1.35 -30.47
N LYS A 106 -4.19 -2.58 -29.97
CA LYS A 106 -3.91 -3.82 -30.73
C LYS A 106 -5.18 -4.53 -31.21
N LEU A 107 -6.34 -4.11 -30.71
CA LEU A 107 -7.68 -4.60 -31.06
C LEU A 107 -8.27 -3.69 -32.13
#